data_AF-A0A0G1SS25-F1
#
_entry.id   AF-A0A0G1SS25-F1
#
_cell.length_a   1.000
_cell.length_b   1.000
_cell.length_c   1.000
_cell.angle_alpha   90.00
_cell.angle_beta   90.00
_cell.angle_gamma   90.00
#
_symmetry.space_group_name_H-M   'P 1'
#
loop_
_entity.id
_entity.type
_entity.pdbx_description
1 polymer ?
#
loop_
_entity_poly.entity_id
_entity_poly.type
_entity_poly.pdbx_seq_one_letter_code
_entity_poly.pdbx_strand_id
1 'polypeptide(L)'
;MRKHSRVRVPPSPPMTFWKLPPKIKIYEALGCLDNTAKIFSSSRGKYYTVTFDPTTNAVMCNDNGSYWQGYLGYPAIAFLLARGVIPYSASSADILKEIKWKNINQQFKNDFTKTENYCHDLVKKRGGDLPTLLADIDSIYSFLSSHPYSLFGPKTKPPSGY
;
A
#
# COMPACT_ATOMS: atom_id res chain seq x y z
N MET A 1 24.91 -3.88 52.25
CA MET A 1 24.23 -4.52 51.09
C MET A 1 22.97 -3.72 50.77
N ARG A 2 23.00 -2.81 49.78
CA ARG A 2 21.80 -2.11 49.30
C ARG A 2 21.30 -2.79 48.03
N LYS A 3 20.07 -3.29 48.08
CA LYS A 3 19.41 -4.05 47.01
C LYS A 3 19.22 -3.13 45.80
N HIS A 4 19.81 -3.51 44.67
CA HIS A 4 19.54 -2.87 43.39
C HIS A 4 18.12 -3.27 42.96
N SER A 5 17.16 -2.36 43.13
CA SER A 5 15.83 -2.50 42.56
C SER A 5 15.96 -2.48 41.04
N ARG A 6 15.83 -3.64 40.39
CA ARG A 6 15.67 -3.71 38.93
C ARG A 6 14.39 -2.96 38.57
N VAL A 7 14.54 -1.82 37.90
CA VAL A 7 13.43 -1.16 37.21
C VAL A 7 12.87 -2.17 36.22
N ARG A 8 11.65 -2.65 36.47
CA ARG A 8 10.94 -3.48 35.48
C ARG A 8 10.56 -2.54 34.34
N VAL A 9 11.27 -2.64 33.24
CA VAL A 9 10.82 -2.05 31.98
C VAL A 9 9.50 -2.76 31.63
N PRO A 10 8.38 -2.04 31.46
CA PRO A 10 7.13 -2.67 31.08
C PRO A 10 7.34 -3.42 29.75
N PRO A 11 6.72 -4.60 29.57
CA PRO A 11 6.80 -5.30 28.30
C PRO A 11 6.28 -4.37 27.19
N SER A 12 7.02 -4.30 26.08
CA SER A 12 6.57 -3.58 24.89
C SER A 12 5.15 -4.04 24.54
N PRO A 13 4.22 -3.13 24.19
CA PRO A 13 2.88 -3.52 23.78
C PRO A 13 2.96 -4.51 22.61
N PRO A 14 2.02 -5.47 22.51
CA PRO A 14 2.03 -6.46 21.44
C PRO A 14 2.01 -5.76 20.08
N MET A 15 2.98 -6.08 19.22
CA MET A 15 3.04 -5.52 17.88
C MET A 15 1.84 -6.01 17.07
N THR A 16 1.01 -5.07 16.61
CA THR A 16 -0.10 -5.35 15.69
C THR A 16 0.42 -5.22 14.27
N PHE A 17 0.06 -6.16 13.39
CA PHE A 17 0.49 -6.18 12.00
C PHE A 17 -0.65 -5.82 11.05
N TRP A 18 -0.31 -5.22 9.92
CA TRP A 18 -1.24 -5.05 8.81
C TRP A 18 -1.57 -6.41 8.18
N LYS A 19 -2.84 -6.60 7.81
CA LYS A 19 -3.22 -7.73 6.95
C LYS A 19 -2.60 -7.58 5.57
N LEU A 20 -2.39 -8.70 4.89
CA LEU A 20 -2.09 -8.70 3.45
C LEU A 20 -3.21 -7.99 2.68
N PRO A 21 -2.89 -7.07 1.75
CA PRO A 21 -3.89 -6.40 0.94
C PRO A 21 -4.38 -7.31 -0.19
N PRO A 22 -5.59 -7.09 -0.71
CA PRO A 22 -6.00 -7.70 -1.98
C PRO A 22 -5.05 -7.22 -3.09
N LYS A 23 -4.72 -8.10 -4.04
CA LYS A 23 -3.73 -7.83 -5.11
C LYS A 23 -4.02 -6.55 -5.88
N ILE A 24 -5.30 -6.20 -6.11
CA ILE A 24 -5.67 -4.94 -6.75
C ILE A 24 -5.05 -3.68 -6.09
N LYS A 25 -4.73 -3.70 -4.80
CA LYS A 25 -4.06 -2.56 -4.14
C LYS A 25 -2.62 -2.39 -4.61
N ILE A 26 -1.97 -3.46 -5.08
CA ILE A 26 -0.65 -3.40 -5.70
C ILE A 26 -0.76 -2.75 -7.09
N TYR A 27 -1.80 -3.08 -7.88
CA TYR A 27 -2.09 -2.39 -9.14
C TYR A 27 -2.30 -0.88 -8.91
N GLU A 28 -3.14 -0.53 -7.93
CA GLU A 28 -3.38 0.87 -7.55
C GLU A 28 -2.07 1.58 -7.15
N ALA A 29 -1.20 0.90 -6.40
CA ALA A 29 0.07 1.45 -5.93
C ALA A 29 1.04 1.73 -7.09
N LEU A 30 1.21 0.77 -8.00
CA LEU A 30 2.03 0.92 -9.21
C LEU A 30 1.53 2.07 -10.10
N GLY A 31 0.22 2.23 -10.23
CA GLY A 31 -0.38 3.34 -11.00
C GLY A 31 -0.38 4.70 -10.29
N CYS A 32 -0.03 4.75 -8.99
CA CYS A 32 -0.02 5.97 -8.17
C CYS A 32 1.37 6.28 -7.60
N LEU A 33 2.46 5.80 -8.21
CA LEU A 33 3.82 6.14 -7.77
C LEU A 33 4.03 7.66 -7.84
N ASP A 34 4.10 8.27 -6.67
CA ASP A 34 4.46 9.68 -6.45
C ASP A 34 5.54 9.70 -5.35
N ASN A 35 6.65 10.41 -5.58
CA ASN A 35 7.83 10.41 -4.72
C ASN A 35 7.66 11.25 -3.44
N THR A 36 6.44 11.63 -3.07
CA THR A 36 6.18 12.51 -1.92
C THR A 36 5.59 11.72 -0.74
N ALA A 37 5.88 12.16 0.49
CA ALA A 37 5.29 11.58 1.71
C ALA A 37 3.76 11.83 1.83
N LYS A 38 3.19 12.55 0.86
CA LYS A 38 1.77 12.81 0.69
C LYS A 38 1.32 12.10 -0.58
N ILE A 39 0.83 10.88 -0.44
CA ILE A 39 0.31 10.15 -1.60
C ILE A 39 -1.08 10.70 -1.92
N PHE A 40 -1.19 11.35 -3.07
CA PHE A 40 -2.48 11.84 -3.55
C PHE A 40 -3.36 10.65 -3.93
N SER A 41 -4.66 10.75 -3.61
CA SER A 41 -5.66 9.90 -4.23
C SER A 41 -5.52 9.97 -5.76
N SER A 42 -5.87 8.90 -6.47
CA SER A 42 -5.88 8.88 -7.93
C SER A 42 -6.68 10.03 -8.59
N SER A 43 -7.69 10.56 -7.90
CA SER A 43 -8.47 11.74 -8.30
C SER A 43 -7.83 13.09 -7.93
N ARG A 44 -6.68 13.09 -7.25
CA ARG A 44 -5.96 14.26 -6.68
C ARG A 44 -6.75 15.15 -5.70
N GLY A 45 -8.02 14.83 -5.40
CA GLY A 45 -8.84 15.57 -4.42
C GLY A 45 -8.57 15.25 -2.94
N LYS A 46 -7.74 14.25 -2.62
CA LYS A 46 -7.30 13.91 -1.25
C LYS A 46 -5.81 13.57 -1.24
N TYR A 47 -5.15 13.79 -0.11
CA TYR A 47 -3.82 13.23 0.16
C TYR A 47 -3.86 12.33 1.39
N TYR A 48 -3.16 11.21 1.33
CA TYR A 48 -2.94 10.32 2.46
C TYR A 48 -1.53 10.56 3.00
N THR A 49 -1.39 10.43 4.32
CA THR A 49 -0.09 10.53 5.00
C THR A 49 0.41 9.11 5.25
N VAL A 50 1.66 8.86 4.84
CA VAL A 50 2.36 7.61 5.11
C VAL A 50 3.55 7.91 6.01
N THR A 51 3.67 7.17 7.11
CA THR A 51 4.86 7.15 7.97
C THR A 51 5.46 5.76 7.94
N PHE A 52 6.78 5.67 7.78
CA PHE A 52 7.51 4.41 7.75
C PHE A 52 8.75 4.51 8.64
N ASP A 53 8.92 3.56 9.54
CA ASP A 53 10.12 3.36 10.32
C ASP A 53 10.84 2.08 9.83
N PRO A 54 11.99 2.23 9.14
CA PRO A 54 12.75 1.09 8.62
C PRO A 54 13.43 0.28 9.74
N THR A 55 13.62 0.84 10.94
CA THR A 55 14.29 0.14 12.04
C THR A 55 13.40 -0.92 12.69
N THR A 56 12.08 -0.69 12.69
CA THR A 56 11.07 -1.58 13.28
C THR A 56 10.14 -2.22 12.26
N ASN A 57 10.36 -1.93 10.97
CA ASN A 57 9.47 -2.29 9.86
C ASN A 57 8.01 -1.88 10.11
N ALA A 58 7.81 -0.70 10.71
CA ALA A 58 6.51 -0.20 11.11
C ALA A 58 5.99 0.85 10.13
N VAL A 59 4.74 0.70 9.68
CA VAL A 59 4.10 1.60 8.71
C VAL A 59 2.77 2.11 9.27
N MET A 60 2.44 3.37 9.00
CA MET A 60 1.09 3.91 9.19
C MET A 60 0.62 4.58 7.90
N CYS A 61 -0.64 4.33 7.54
CA CYS A 61 -1.33 5.00 6.45
C CYS A 61 -2.77 5.30 6.85
N ASN A 62 -3.22 6.52 6.57
CA ASN A 62 -4.55 7.00 6.94
C ASN A 62 -5.57 6.87 5.79
N ASP A 63 -5.42 5.91 4.88
CA ASP A 63 -6.43 5.69 3.85
C ASP A 63 -7.62 4.86 4.36
N ASN A 64 -8.75 4.93 3.65
CA ASN A 64 -9.97 4.22 4.01
C ASN A 64 -9.76 2.69 4.12
N GLY A 65 -8.97 2.10 3.20
CA GLY A 65 -8.67 0.68 3.20
C GLY A 65 -7.90 0.29 4.46
N SER A 66 -6.80 0.98 4.75
CA SER A 66 -6.01 0.73 5.97
C SER A 66 -6.84 0.91 7.24
N TYR A 67 -7.57 2.01 7.36
CA TYR A 67 -8.33 2.29 8.56
C TYR A 67 -9.44 1.25 8.80
N TRP A 68 -10.35 1.05 7.83
CA TRP A 68 -11.55 0.23 8.00
C TRP A 68 -11.31 -1.27 7.80
N GLN A 69 -10.44 -1.66 6.87
CA GLN A 69 -10.22 -3.08 6.53
C GLN A 69 -9.01 -3.67 7.27
N GLY A 70 -8.03 -2.84 7.63
CA GLY A 70 -6.86 -3.25 8.40
C GLY A 70 -5.78 -3.97 7.60
N TYR A 71 -5.81 -3.89 6.28
CA TYR A 71 -4.69 -4.27 5.43
C TYR A 71 -3.76 -3.08 5.15
N LEU A 72 -2.55 -3.35 4.66
CA LEU A 72 -1.63 -2.31 4.20
C LEU A 72 -2.16 -1.69 2.90
N GLY A 73 -2.70 -0.46 2.94
CA GLY A 73 -3.35 0.17 1.78
C GLY A 73 -2.39 0.58 0.66
N TYR A 74 -2.94 0.81 -0.54
CA TYR A 74 -2.15 1.19 -1.72
C TYR A 74 -1.24 2.43 -1.51
N PRO A 75 -1.58 3.44 -0.68
CA PRO A 75 -0.67 4.57 -0.51
C PRO A 75 0.61 4.18 0.23
N ALA A 76 0.51 3.30 1.22
CA ALA A 76 1.67 2.75 1.89
C ALA A 76 2.53 1.91 0.94
N ILE A 77 1.89 1.05 0.13
CA ILE A 77 2.59 0.22 -0.86
C ILE A 77 3.29 1.13 -1.89
N ALA A 78 2.61 2.15 -2.41
CA ALA A 78 3.17 3.11 -3.38
C ALA A 78 4.38 3.85 -2.79
N PHE A 79 4.28 4.29 -1.53
CA PHE A 79 5.38 4.93 -0.83
C PHE A 79 6.60 3.99 -0.68
N LEU A 80 6.38 2.73 -0.29
CA LEU A 80 7.45 1.74 -0.13
C LEU A 80 8.12 1.37 -1.46
N LEU A 81 7.33 1.27 -2.54
CA LEU A 81 7.83 1.10 -3.91
C LEU A 81 8.69 2.29 -4.35
N ALA A 82 8.19 3.52 -4.16
CA ALA A 82 8.91 4.76 -4.50
C ALA A 82 10.21 4.94 -3.70
N ARG A 83 10.28 4.41 -2.47
CA ARG A 83 11.48 4.40 -1.63
C ARG A 83 12.46 3.26 -1.94
N GLY A 84 12.13 2.37 -2.88
CA GLY A 84 12.96 1.21 -3.24
C GLY A 84 12.99 0.12 -2.16
N VAL A 85 12.05 0.14 -1.21
CA VAL A 85 11.95 -0.88 -0.16
C VAL A 85 11.35 -2.16 -0.73
N ILE A 86 10.33 -2.01 -1.59
CA ILE A 86 9.72 -3.11 -2.33
C ILE A 86 10.24 -3.04 -3.77
N PRO A 87 10.93 -4.08 -4.27
CA PRO A 87 11.34 -4.15 -5.68
C PRO A 87 10.11 -4.24 -6.59
N TYR A 88 10.17 -3.59 -7.75
CA TYR A 88 9.12 -3.65 -8.78
C TYR A 88 9.69 -3.38 -10.17
N SER A 89 8.93 -3.74 -11.20
CA SER A 89 9.24 -3.38 -12.58
C SER A 89 8.76 -1.97 -12.93
N ALA A 90 9.68 -1.12 -13.38
CA ALA A 90 9.34 0.21 -13.90
C ALA A 90 8.33 0.14 -15.06
N SER A 91 8.38 -0.90 -15.89
CA SER A 91 7.41 -1.09 -16.98
C SER A 91 5.99 -1.37 -16.48
N SER A 92 5.85 -2.09 -15.36
CA SER A 92 4.55 -2.33 -14.69
C SER A 92 3.97 -1.05 -14.10
N ALA A 93 4.82 -0.19 -13.54
CA ALA A 93 4.38 1.12 -13.08
C ALA A 93 3.94 1.98 -14.27
N ASP A 94 4.78 2.09 -15.31
CA ASP A 94 4.50 2.90 -16.49
C ASP A 94 3.20 2.49 -17.20
N ILE A 95 2.96 1.18 -17.36
CA ILE A 95 1.75 0.69 -18.03
C ILE A 95 0.48 0.97 -17.21
N LEU A 96 0.58 1.13 -15.89
CA LEU A 96 -0.53 1.42 -14.98
C LEU A 96 -0.67 2.91 -14.63
N LYS A 97 0.23 3.78 -15.11
CA LYS A 97 0.13 5.23 -14.89
C LYS A 97 -1.16 5.81 -15.45
N GLU A 98 -1.59 6.91 -14.83
CA GLU A 98 -2.74 7.74 -15.23
C GLU A 98 -4.13 7.08 -15.14
N ILE A 99 -4.20 5.85 -14.65
CA ILE A 99 -5.46 5.17 -14.35
C ILE A 99 -6.23 5.97 -13.29
N LYS A 100 -7.47 6.37 -13.61
CA LYS A 100 -8.36 7.06 -12.68
C LYS A 100 -9.02 6.05 -11.73
N TRP A 101 -8.23 5.47 -10.82
CA TRP A 101 -8.66 4.36 -9.95
C TRP A 101 -9.97 4.61 -9.21
N LYS A 102 -10.21 5.83 -8.71
CA LYS A 102 -11.48 6.19 -8.06
C LYS A 102 -12.68 6.00 -9.00
N ASN A 103 -12.57 6.44 -10.25
CA ASN A 103 -13.65 6.36 -11.22
C ASN A 103 -13.92 4.89 -11.59
N ILE A 104 -12.87 4.11 -11.80
CA ILE A 104 -12.99 2.68 -12.13
C ILE A 104 -13.58 1.89 -10.96
N ASN A 105 -13.08 2.11 -9.74
CA ASN A 105 -13.62 1.48 -8.54
C ASN A 105 -15.09 1.85 -8.32
N GLN A 106 -15.50 3.10 -8.58
CA GLN A 106 -16.91 3.51 -8.52
C GLN A 106 -17.75 2.84 -9.61
N GLN A 107 -17.27 2.84 -10.85
CA GLN A 107 -17.94 2.20 -11.99
C GLN A 107 -18.19 0.71 -11.72
N PHE A 108 -17.21 0.01 -11.15
CA PHE A 108 -17.33 -1.41 -10.82
C PHE A 108 -17.84 -1.68 -9.41
N LYS A 109 -18.31 -0.67 -8.66
CA LYS A 109 -18.84 -0.82 -7.29
C LYS A 109 -17.86 -1.52 -6.33
N ASN A 110 -16.56 -1.25 -6.51
CA ASN A 110 -15.44 -1.87 -5.79
C ASN A 110 -15.32 -3.39 -5.99
N ASP A 111 -15.82 -3.91 -7.12
CA ASP A 111 -15.57 -5.28 -7.56
C ASP A 111 -14.12 -5.41 -8.06
N PHE A 112 -13.28 -6.07 -7.26
CA PHE A 112 -11.85 -6.21 -7.54
C PHE A 112 -11.60 -7.02 -8.81
N THR A 113 -12.35 -8.09 -9.05
CA THR A 113 -12.20 -8.91 -10.26
C THR A 113 -12.47 -8.10 -11.53
N LYS A 114 -13.52 -7.27 -11.54
CA LYS A 114 -13.79 -6.38 -12.68
C LYS A 114 -12.71 -5.33 -12.88
N THR A 115 -12.17 -4.82 -11.78
CA THR A 115 -11.08 -3.83 -11.81
C THR A 115 -9.79 -4.45 -12.35
N GLU A 116 -9.45 -5.68 -11.95
CA GLU A 116 -8.31 -6.44 -12.47
C GLU A 116 -8.48 -6.73 -13.96
N ASN A 117 -9.64 -7.25 -14.38
CA ASN A 117 -9.93 -7.50 -15.79
C ASN A 117 -9.82 -6.23 -16.65
N TYR A 118 -10.31 -5.10 -16.15
CA TYR A 118 -10.12 -3.81 -16.83
C TYR A 118 -8.63 -3.45 -17.00
N CYS A 119 -7.80 -3.69 -15.97
CA CYS A 119 -6.36 -3.45 -16.06
C CYS A 119 -5.70 -4.39 -17.08
N HIS A 120 -6.11 -5.65 -17.14
CA HIS A 120 -5.58 -6.63 -18.09
C HIS A 120 -5.89 -6.22 -19.53
N ASP A 121 -7.11 -5.77 -19.79
CA ASP A 121 -7.49 -5.25 -21.11
C ASP A 121 -6.75 -3.95 -21.46
N LEU A 122 -6.54 -3.08 -20.48
CA LEU A 122 -5.80 -1.84 -20.66
C LEU A 122 -4.32 -2.09 -21.00
N VAL A 123 -3.68 -3.04 -20.33
CA VAL A 123 -2.28 -3.43 -20.61
C VAL A 123 -2.14 -3.88 -22.07
N LYS A 124 -3.04 -4.76 -22.53
CA LYS A 124 -3.06 -5.20 -23.94
C LYS A 124 -3.26 -4.02 -24.91
N LYS A 125 -4.20 -3.12 -24.61
CA LYS A 125 -4.47 -1.92 -25.42
C LYS A 125 -3.30 -0.95 -25.48
N ARG A 126 -2.50 -0.88 -24.41
CA ARG A 126 -1.29 -0.06 -24.33
C ARG A 126 -0.05 -0.77 -24.88
N GLY A 127 -0.18 -1.98 -25.44
CA GLY A 127 0.93 -2.76 -26.00
C GLY A 127 1.87 -3.35 -24.94
N GLY A 128 1.42 -3.44 -23.68
CA GLY A 128 2.20 -4.04 -22.59
C GLY A 128 2.08 -5.57 -22.55
N ASP A 129 3.03 -6.19 -21.86
CA ASP A 129 3.04 -7.64 -21.64
C ASP A 129 2.31 -8.01 -20.33
N LEU A 130 1.13 -8.61 -20.46
CA LEU A 130 0.30 -9.00 -19.32
C LEU A 130 0.99 -10.03 -18.41
N PRO A 131 1.61 -11.12 -18.92
CA PRO A 131 2.42 -12.03 -18.12
C PRO A 131 3.48 -11.34 -17.25
N THR A 132 4.25 -10.40 -17.81
CA THR A 132 5.23 -9.61 -17.04
C THR A 132 4.58 -8.84 -15.90
N LEU A 133 3.46 -8.15 -16.15
CA LEU A 133 2.74 -7.45 -15.09
C LEU A 133 2.26 -8.41 -14.00
N LEU A 134 1.67 -9.55 -14.36
CA LEU A 134 1.16 -10.52 -13.40
C LEU A 134 2.28 -11.09 -12.52
N ALA A 135 3.42 -11.43 -13.11
CA ALA A 135 4.59 -11.89 -12.39
C ALA A 135 5.12 -10.84 -11.41
N ASP A 136 5.13 -9.57 -11.79
CA ASP A 136 5.55 -8.46 -10.93
C ASP A 136 4.57 -8.23 -9.75
N ILE A 137 3.26 -8.29 -10.01
CA ILE A 137 2.23 -8.24 -8.96
C ILE A 137 2.42 -9.39 -7.96
N ASP A 138 2.68 -10.61 -8.43
CA ASP A 138 2.89 -11.79 -7.59
C ASP A 138 4.19 -11.70 -6.78
N SER A 139 5.25 -11.14 -7.38
CA SER A 139 6.51 -10.84 -6.70
C SER A 139 6.30 -9.84 -5.56
N ILE A 140 5.62 -8.71 -5.82
CA ILE A 140 5.31 -7.70 -4.79
C ILE A 140 4.42 -8.29 -3.69
N TYR A 141 3.41 -9.08 -4.06
CA TYR A 141 2.55 -9.74 -3.07
C TYR A 141 3.34 -10.71 -2.18
N SER A 142 4.24 -11.49 -2.77
CA SER A 142 5.11 -12.42 -2.05
C SER A 142 6.10 -11.68 -1.13
N PHE A 143 6.60 -10.53 -1.57
CA PHE A 143 7.43 -9.65 -0.75
C PHE A 143 6.66 -9.15 0.49
N LEU A 144 5.45 -8.62 0.29
CA LEU A 144 4.58 -8.16 1.39
C LEU A 144 4.21 -9.29 2.37
N SER A 145 4.03 -10.51 1.87
CA SER A 145 3.74 -11.69 2.69
C SER A 145 4.93 -12.11 3.56
N SER A 146 6.14 -12.07 3.00
CA SER A 146 7.38 -12.46 3.69
C SER A 146 7.95 -11.36 4.59
N HIS A 147 7.56 -10.10 4.38
CA HIS A 147 8.02 -8.94 5.15
C HIS A 147 6.82 -8.21 5.77
N PRO A 148 6.13 -8.80 6.76
CA PRO A 148 4.96 -8.19 7.36
C PRO A 148 5.33 -6.87 8.06
N TYR A 149 4.54 -5.84 7.82
CA TYR A 149 4.71 -4.53 8.42
C TYR A 149 3.86 -4.38 9.67
N SER A 150 4.47 -3.92 10.77
CA SER A 150 3.74 -3.59 11.99
C SER A 150 3.07 -2.21 11.87
N LEU A 151 2.09 -1.93 12.74
CA LEU A 151 1.46 -0.61 12.81
C LEU A 151 2.42 0.38 13.48
N PHE A 152 2.72 1.49 12.80
CA PHE A 152 3.39 2.63 13.42
C PHE A 152 2.39 3.41 14.29
N GLY A 153 2.20 2.95 15.54
CA GLY A 153 1.26 3.55 16.49
C GLY A 153 -0.22 3.25 16.20
N PRO A 154 -1.16 3.95 16.86
CA PRO A 154 -2.59 3.73 16.67
C PRO A 154 -3.07 4.19 15.28
N LYS A 155 -4.08 3.51 14.73
CA LYS A 155 -4.68 3.88 13.44
C LYS A 155 -5.19 5.32 13.48
N THR A 156 -4.87 6.06 12.43
CA THR A 156 -5.30 7.46 12.25
C THR A 156 -6.49 7.54 11.30
N LYS A 157 -7.49 8.35 11.65
CA LYS A 157 -8.69 8.49 10.83
C LYS A 157 -8.33 9.06 9.46
N PRO A 158 -8.99 8.59 8.38
CA PRO A 158 -8.83 9.18 7.06
C PRO A 158 -9.25 10.65 7.02
N PRO A 159 -8.63 11.47 6.16
CA PRO A 159 -9.03 12.85 6.00
C PRO A 159 -10.48 12.95 5.53
N SER A 160 -11.27 13.76 6.23
CA SER A 160 -12.55 14.27 5.74
C SER A 160 -12.29 15.11 4.49
N GLY A 161 -12.95 14.77 3.38
CA GLY A 161 -12.62 15.34 2.07
C GLY A 161 -13.09 16.79 1.87
N TYR A 162 -12.44 17.46 0.92
CA TYR A 162 -13.01 18.49 0.05
C TYR A 162 -13.18 17.89 -1.35
#